data_AF-A0AA37SRQ0-F1
#
_entry.id   AF-A0AA37SRQ0-F1
#
_cell.length_a   1.000
_cell.length_b   1.000
_cell.length_c   1.000
_cell.angle_alpha   90.00
_cell.angle_beta   90.00
_cell.angle_gamma   90.00
#
_symmetry.space_group_name_H-M   'P 1'
#
loop_
_entity.id
_entity.type
_entity.pdbx_description
1 polymer ?
#
loop_
_entity_poly.entity_id
_entity_poly.type
_entity_poly.pdbx_seq_one_letter_code
_entity_poly.pdbx_strand_id
1 'polypeptide(L)'
;MKYFVFFLLIVLGLTSVFVSCQKDDNTEDMEETEATLHPAFEEFDNDNFSIYLDGDEVVLESNGLPNHTSPYWSNTTERNVIDPMGNSLTTEAASENHALFVEPTVTSYAQMAPGNIDDFNGSYTLRIPANPVLASSSSSTGLGAIGIAVSGSMIYNDEEGPNVPLDDAVGSLDYTAAHTGPQSYHYHLETKAWSNDDEALIGVISDGFFLYGRKCNSTGTYPTDLDESGGHTSTTQHATDAEYHYHIQNELYLNAYYILFPGDYQGTPNAIQ
;
A
#
# COMPACT_ATOMS: atom_id res chain seq x y z
N MET A 1 -67.06 -71.81 32.85
CA MET A 1 -66.78 -70.36 32.82
C MET A 1 -65.78 -70.11 31.69
N LYS A 2 -65.85 -69.08 30.85
CA LYS A 2 -66.89 -68.13 30.41
C LYS A 2 -66.18 -67.42 29.23
N TYR A 3 -66.90 -67.31 28.11
CA TYR A 3 -66.54 -66.66 26.84
C TYR A 3 -66.02 -65.22 26.95
N PHE A 4 -65.21 -64.77 25.99
CA PHE A 4 -65.12 -63.39 25.45
C PHE A 4 -64.27 -63.46 24.17
N VAL A 5 -64.78 -63.41 22.92
CA VAL A 5 -65.55 -62.41 22.14
C VAL A 5 -64.74 -61.15 21.75
N PHE A 6 -64.27 -61.20 20.50
CA PHE A 6 -64.16 -60.19 19.43
C PHE A 6 -64.20 -58.68 19.78
N PHE A 7 -63.22 -57.93 19.27
CA PHE A 7 -63.37 -56.53 18.88
C PHE A 7 -62.78 -56.31 17.48
N LEU A 8 -63.65 -55.92 16.55
CA LEU A 8 -63.36 -55.49 15.19
C LEU A 8 -63.00 -54.00 15.24
N LEU A 9 -61.86 -53.61 14.69
CA LEU A 9 -61.48 -52.20 14.54
C LEU A 9 -61.14 -51.93 13.06
N ILE A 10 -62.03 -51.18 12.42
CA ILE A 10 -61.89 -50.63 11.07
C ILE A 10 -61.03 -49.37 11.19
N VAL A 11 -59.92 -49.30 10.43
CA VAL A 11 -59.20 -48.05 10.19
C VAL A 11 -59.09 -47.83 8.69
N LEU A 12 -59.71 -46.74 8.24
CA LEU A 12 -59.72 -46.20 6.89
C LEU A 12 -58.29 -45.82 6.45
N GLY A 13 -57.94 -46.19 5.21
CA GLY A 13 -56.71 -45.73 4.57
C GLY A 13 -56.79 -44.25 4.16
N LEU A 14 -55.74 -43.49 4.50
CA LEU A 14 -55.40 -42.22 3.86
C LEU A 14 -54.16 -42.46 2.98
N THR A 15 -54.34 -42.44 1.66
CA THR A 15 -53.24 -42.38 0.69
C THR A 15 -52.69 -40.95 0.63
N SER A 16 -51.46 -40.75 1.12
CA SER A 16 -50.70 -39.51 0.97
C SER A 16 -49.95 -39.56 -0.37
N VAL A 17 -50.28 -38.66 -1.29
CA VAL A 17 -49.49 -38.44 -2.51
C VAL A 17 -48.30 -37.55 -2.12
N PHE A 18 -47.09 -38.10 -2.15
CA PHE A 18 -45.87 -37.31 -2.04
C PHE A 18 -45.60 -36.64 -3.38
N VAL A 19 -45.78 -35.33 -3.45
CA VAL A 19 -45.25 -34.48 -4.52
C VAL A 19 -43.76 -34.30 -4.23
N SER A 20 -42.92 -34.88 -5.09
CA SER A 20 -41.47 -34.61 -5.12
C SER A 20 -41.26 -33.31 -5.89
N CYS A 21 -40.81 -32.26 -5.19
CA CYS A 21 -40.17 -31.12 -5.83
C CYS A 21 -38.71 -31.49 -6.10
N GLN A 22 -38.35 -31.63 -7.37
CA GLN A 22 -36.95 -31.47 -7.80
C GLN A 22 -36.59 -30.01 -7.57
N LYS A 23 -35.64 -29.78 -6.67
CA LYS A 23 -34.95 -28.52 -6.53
C LYS A 23 -33.72 -28.63 -7.43
N ASP A 24 -33.73 -27.91 -8.54
CA ASP A 24 -32.54 -27.71 -9.36
C ASP A 24 -31.59 -26.81 -8.55
N ASP A 25 -30.72 -27.43 -7.75
CA ASP A 25 -29.60 -26.74 -7.11
C ASP A 25 -28.49 -26.59 -8.14
N ASN A 26 -28.60 -25.52 -8.94
CA ASN A 26 -27.46 -24.96 -9.67
C ASN A 26 -26.71 -24.03 -8.70
N THR A 27 -26.07 -24.62 -7.71
CA THR A 27 -25.00 -23.95 -6.96
C THR A 27 -23.75 -24.08 -7.81
N GLU A 28 -23.38 -23.00 -8.51
CA GLU A 28 -22.01 -22.82 -8.94
C GLU A 28 -21.18 -22.79 -7.65
N ASP A 29 -20.40 -23.85 -7.42
CA ASP A 29 -19.30 -23.82 -6.46
C ASP A 29 -18.38 -22.68 -6.93
N MET A 30 -18.41 -21.54 -6.24
CA MET A 30 -17.26 -20.64 -6.28
C MET A 30 -16.13 -21.44 -5.65
N GLU A 31 -15.15 -21.86 -6.44
CA GLU A 31 -13.88 -22.32 -5.89
C GLU A 31 -13.37 -21.21 -4.98
N GLU A 32 -13.38 -21.47 -3.67
CA GLU A 32 -12.67 -20.69 -2.68
C GLU A 32 -11.19 -20.92 -2.97
N THR A 33 -10.61 -20.07 -3.82
CA THR A 33 -9.17 -20.06 -4.09
C THR A 33 -8.49 -19.77 -2.77
N GLU A 34 -7.74 -20.73 -2.23
CA GLU A 34 -6.91 -20.50 -1.05
C GLU A 34 -6.06 -19.24 -1.27
N ALA A 35 -6.07 -18.35 -0.29
CA ALA A 35 -5.24 -17.16 -0.32
C ALA A 35 -3.76 -17.55 -0.47
N THR A 36 -3.08 -16.93 -1.43
CA THR A 36 -1.64 -17.10 -1.65
C THR A 36 -0.96 -15.74 -1.59
N LEU A 37 0.32 -15.75 -1.21
CA LEU A 37 1.11 -14.52 -1.17
C LEU A 37 1.49 -14.17 -2.60
N HIS A 38 1.12 -12.96 -3.03
CA HIS A 38 1.43 -12.48 -4.38
C HIS A 38 2.96 -12.44 -4.64
N PRO A 39 3.47 -12.86 -5.81
CA PRO A 39 4.91 -12.88 -6.09
C PRO A 39 5.61 -11.52 -5.95
N ALA A 40 4.89 -10.40 -6.13
CA ALA A 40 5.44 -9.05 -5.94
C ALA A 40 5.98 -8.82 -4.52
N PHE A 41 5.49 -9.54 -3.50
CA PHE A 41 6.02 -9.43 -2.14
C PHE A 41 7.45 -9.97 -2.00
N GLU A 42 7.97 -10.73 -2.97
CA GLU A 42 9.38 -11.16 -2.98
C GLU A 42 10.36 -10.00 -3.24
N GLU A 43 9.91 -8.88 -3.80
CA GLU A 43 10.74 -7.68 -4.00
C GLU A 43 10.86 -6.80 -2.74
N PHE A 44 10.05 -7.04 -1.71
CA PHE A 44 10.09 -6.25 -0.47
C PHE A 44 11.34 -6.62 0.34
N ASP A 45 11.96 -5.61 0.94
CA ASP A 45 13.23 -5.76 1.65
C ASP A 45 13.07 -6.65 2.90
N ASN A 46 13.73 -7.82 2.90
CA ASN A 46 13.62 -8.81 3.97
C ASN A 46 14.24 -8.36 5.31
N ASP A 47 15.11 -7.35 5.32
CA ASP A 47 15.68 -6.79 6.56
C ASP A 47 14.71 -5.77 7.18
N ASN A 48 13.86 -5.14 6.36
CA ASN A 48 12.89 -4.14 6.80
C ASN A 48 11.45 -4.66 6.94
N PHE A 49 11.15 -5.87 6.47
CA PHE A 49 9.81 -6.44 6.53
C PHE A 49 9.72 -7.84 7.16
N SER A 50 8.58 -8.08 7.78
CA SER A 50 7.99 -9.42 7.93
C SER A 50 6.65 -9.43 7.20
N ILE A 51 6.53 -10.25 6.16
CA ILE A 51 5.32 -10.38 5.34
C ILE A 51 4.81 -11.82 5.40
N TYR A 52 3.53 -12.00 5.73
CA TYR A 52 2.92 -13.33 5.86
C TYR A 52 1.41 -13.29 5.61
N LEU A 53 0.83 -14.47 5.35
CA LEU A 53 -0.61 -14.65 5.29
C LEU A 53 -1.19 -14.92 6.67
N ASP A 54 -2.32 -14.29 6.98
CA ASP A 54 -3.19 -14.61 8.11
C ASP A 54 -4.64 -14.75 7.61
N GLY A 55 -5.04 -15.99 7.33
CA GLY A 55 -6.30 -16.27 6.64
C GLY A 55 -6.27 -15.73 5.21
N ASP A 56 -7.26 -14.90 4.87
CA ASP A 56 -7.39 -14.27 3.55
C ASP A 56 -6.73 -12.88 3.46
N GLU A 57 -5.94 -12.51 4.47
CA GLU A 57 -5.21 -11.24 4.51
C GLU A 57 -3.69 -11.46 4.39
N VAL A 58 -3.04 -10.52 3.71
CA VAL A 58 -1.59 -10.33 3.80
C VAL A 58 -1.32 -9.31 4.91
N VAL A 59 -0.44 -9.69 5.83
CA VAL A 59 0.05 -8.82 6.90
C VAL A 59 1.47 -8.38 6.53
N LEU A 60 1.66 -7.07 6.42
CA LEU A 60 2.97 -6.44 6.25
C LEU A 60 3.33 -5.74 7.56
N GLU A 61 4.43 -6.16 8.18
CA GLU A 61 5.04 -5.49 9.32
C GLU A 61 6.37 -4.88 8.86
N SER A 62 6.48 -3.56 8.84
CA SER A 62 7.67 -2.84 8.44
C SER A 62 8.33 -2.10 9.60
N ASN A 63 9.66 -2.03 9.64
CA ASN A 63 10.37 -1.17 10.59
C ASN A 63 10.39 0.32 10.19
N GLY A 64 9.83 0.69 9.03
CA GLY A 64 9.75 2.06 8.54
C GLY A 64 11.04 2.62 7.93
N LEU A 65 12.12 1.84 7.95
CA LEU A 65 13.43 2.26 7.47
C LEU A 65 13.55 2.03 5.96
N PRO A 66 14.19 2.93 5.20
CA PRO A 66 14.59 2.66 3.83
C PRO A 66 15.86 1.80 3.78
N ASN A 67 16.08 1.10 2.66
CA ASN A 67 17.27 0.29 2.40
C ASN A 67 18.32 1.00 1.50
N HIS A 68 18.25 2.32 1.39
CA HIS A 68 19.15 3.12 0.56
C HIS A 68 19.82 4.27 1.33
N THR A 69 20.79 4.92 0.70
CA THR A 69 21.47 6.09 1.27
C THR A 69 20.59 7.32 1.30
N SER A 70 20.80 8.21 2.26
CA SER A 70 20.07 9.49 2.37
C SER A 70 20.86 10.47 3.25
N PRO A 71 20.76 11.80 3.01
CA PRO A 71 21.24 12.79 3.96
C PRO A 71 20.43 12.82 5.27
N TYR A 72 19.24 12.21 5.32
CA TYR A 72 18.40 12.14 6.51
C TYR A 72 18.81 11.06 7.51
N TRP A 73 19.76 10.19 7.18
CA TRP A 73 20.37 9.35 8.22
C TRP A 73 21.16 10.21 9.21
N SER A 74 21.19 9.80 10.48
CA SER A 74 21.94 10.53 11.52
C SER A 74 23.39 10.78 11.12
N ASN A 75 23.85 11.98 11.43
CA ASN A 75 25.17 12.46 11.02
C ASN A 75 25.71 13.51 11.97
N THR A 76 26.99 13.83 11.79
CA THR A 76 27.75 14.74 12.66
C THR A 76 27.45 16.22 12.45
N THR A 77 26.50 16.57 11.57
CA THR A 77 26.09 17.96 11.30
C THR A 77 24.76 18.27 11.99
N GLU A 78 24.79 19.19 12.95
CA GLU A 78 23.57 19.74 13.56
C GLU A 78 22.79 20.56 12.52
N ARG A 79 21.47 20.35 12.44
CA ARG A 79 20.57 21.12 11.57
C ARG A 79 19.62 21.97 12.42
N ASN A 80 19.42 23.22 12.02
CA ASN A 80 18.45 24.11 12.64
C ASN A 80 17.52 24.68 11.57
N VAL A 81 16.21 24.50 11.75
CA VAL A 81 15.18 25.05 10.86
C VAL A 81 14.13 25.82 11.65
N ILE A 82 13.50 26.79 11.02
CA ILE A 82 12.42 27.59 11.61
C ILE A 82 11.10 27.08 11.07
N ASP A 83 10.21 26.63 11.95
CA ASP A 83 8.87 26.19 11.55
C ASP A 83 7.99 27.37 11.09
N PRO A 84 6.84 27.13 10.45
CA PRO A 84 5.93 28.20 10.02
C PRO A 84 5.39 29.08 11.16
N MET A 85 5.48 28.62 12.41
CA MET A 85 5.09 29.37 13.60
C MET A 85 6.23 30.22 14.19
N GLY A 86 7.44 30.13 13.62
CA GLY A 86 8.63 30.86 14.06
C GLY A 86 9.44 30.15 15.15
N ASN A 87 9.15 28.89 15.47
CA ASN A 87 9.91 28.12 16.44
C ASN A 87 11.16 27.52 15.80
N SER A 88 12.26 27.49 16.55
CA SER A 88 13.47 26.79 16.12
C SER A 88 13.35 25.30 16.42
N LEU A 89 13.50 24.47 15.40
CA LEU A 89 13.60 23.01 15.50
C LEU A 89 15.05 22.61 15.22
N THR A 90 15.66 21.94 16.18
CA THR A 90 17.06 21.48 16.11
C THR A 90 17.09 19.97 15.96
N THR A 91 17.79 19.50 14.93
CA THR A 91 18.22 18.10 14.81
C THR A 91 19.67 18.03 15.28
N GLU A 92 19.86 17.40 16.43
CA GLU A 92 21.17 17.30 17.08
C GLU A 92 22.16 16.48 16.23
N ALA A 93 23.44 16.85 16.30
CA ALA A 93 24.50 16.06 15.67
C ALA A 93 24.68 14.72 16.40
N ALA A 94 24.77 13.64 15.63
CA ALA A 94 25.22 12.34 16.14
C ALA A 94 26.74 12.34 16.39
N SER A 95 27.22 11.37 17.16
CA SER A 95 28.65 11.21 17.44
C SER A 95 29.47 10.76 16.23
N GLU A 96 28.82 10.09 15.28
CA GLU A 96 29.40 9.62 14.02
C GLU A 96 28.32 9.58 12.93
N ASN A 97 28.73 9.50 11.67
CA ASN A 97 27.79 9.36 10.56
C ASN A 97 27.27 7.92 10.51
N HIS A 98 25.96 7.77 10.33
CA HIS A 98 25.35 6.50 9.98
C HIS A 98 25.97 5.93 8.70
N ALA A 99 26.04 4.60 8.56
CA ALA A 99 26.69 3.95 7.42
C ALA A 99 26.05 4.29 6.06
N LEU A 100 24.75 4.59 6.07
CA LEU A 100 23.97 4.98 4.88
C LEU A 100 23.87 6.51 4.70
N PHE A 101 24.51 7.31 5.55
CA PHE A 101 24.54 8.76 5.37
C PHE A 101 25.33 9.15 4.12
N VAL A 102 24.78 10.10 3.35
CA VAL A 102 25.47 10.80 2.26
C VAL A 102 25.20 12.30 2.36
N GLU A 103 26.14 13.13 1.87
CA GLU A 103 25.95 14.58 1.85
C GLU A 103 24.73 14.99 1.01
N PRO A 104 23.98 16.04 1.39
CA PRO A 104 22.84 16.51 0.62
C PRO A 104 23.31 17.09 -0.73
N THR A 105 22.72 16.61 -1.83
CA THR A 105 23.07 17.00 -3.21
C THR A 105 21.95 17.76 -3.93
N VAL A 106 20.68 17.37 -3.68
CA VAL A 106 19.48 18.02 -4.24
C VAL A 106 18.87 19.01 -3.25
N THR A 107 18.85 18.65 -1.97
CA THR A 107 18.53 19.55 -0.85
C THR A 107 19.79 20.18 -0.24
N SER A 108 19.65 20.87 0.88
CA SER A 108 20.74 21.39 1.69
C SER A 108 20.40 21.26 3.18
N TYR A 109 21.40 21.26 4.06
CA TYR A 109 21.18 21.21 5.51
C TYR A 109 20.19 22.27 6.04
N ALA A 110 20.09 23.42 5.37
CA ALA A 110 19.18 24.51 5.75
C ALA A 110 17.74 24.31 5.27
N GLN A 111 17.51 23.43 4.29
CA GLN A 111 16.19 23.15 3.72
C GLN A 111 15.62 21.81 4.16
N MET A 112 16.48 20.89 4.62
CA MET A 112 16.05 19.60 5.13
C MET A 112 15.06 19.74 6.29
N ALA A 113 14.04 18.89 6.29
CA ALA A 113 13.10 18.77 7.39
C ALA A 113 13.81 18.34 8.70
N PRO A 114 13.22 18.64 9.87
CA PRO A 114 13.74 18.16 11.15
C PRO A 114 13.72 16.63 11.27
N GLY A 115 14.61 16.11 12.10
CA GLY A 115 14.69 14.69 12.46
C GLY A 115 15.59 13.88 11.52
N ASN A 116 15.97 12.69 11.99
CA ASN A 116 16.71 11.71 11.20
C ASN A 116 15.89 10.42 11.04
N ILE A 117 16.22 9.62 10.03
CA ILE A 117 15.54 8.35 9.74
C ILE A 117 15.59 7.39 10.94
N ASP A 118 16.72 7.34 11.63
CA ASP A 118 16.95 6.45 12.77
C ASP A 118 16.27 6.92 14.07
N ASP A 119 15.60 8.08 14.06
CA ASP A 119 14.73 8.49 15.16
C ASP A 119 13.40 7.70 15.17
N PHE A 120 13.01 7.10 14.02
CA PHE A 120 11.81 6.28 13.89
C PHE A 120 12.10 4.85 14.36
N ASN A 121 11.84 4.56 15.64
CA ASN A 121 12.12 3.26 16.27
C ASN A 121 10.91 2.34 16.44
N GLY A 122 9.87 2.53 15.61
CA GLY A 122 8.61 1.78 15.66
C GLY A 122 8.44 0.77 14.51
N SER A 123 7.29 0.10 14.50
CA SER A 123 6.85 -0.74 13.38
C SER A 123 5.55 -0.20 12.79
N TYR A 124 5.41 -0.27 11.48
CA TYR A 124 4.20 0.02 10.73
C TYR A 124 3.54 -1.29 10.34
N THR A 125 2.26 -1.46 10.63
CA THR A 125 1.48 -2.63 10.23
C THR A 125 0.42 -2.26 9.21
N LEU A 126 0.39 -2.98 8.10
CA LEU A 126 -0.68 -2.93 7.11
C LEU A 126 -1.26 -4.33 6.93
N ARG A 127 -2.58 -4.45 7.06
CA ARG A 127 -3.34 -5.65 6.71
C ARG A 127 -4.20 -5.36 5.51
N ILE A 128 -4.08 -6.17 4.47
CA ILE A 128 -4.83 -6.03 3.21
C ILE A 128 -5.35 -7.39 2.78
N PRO A 129 -6.48 -7.47 2.04
CA PRO A 129 -6.91 -8.72 1.43
C PRO A 129 -5.81 -9.30 0.53
N ALA A 130 -5.61 -10.62 0.56
CA ALA A 130 -4.67 -11.30 -0.35
C ALA A 130 -5.09 -11.18 -1.83
N ASN A 131 -6.39 -10.99 -2.07
CA ASN A 131 -6.97 -10.74 -3.38
C ASN A 131 -7.80 -9.43 -3.31
N PRO A 132 -7.18 -8.25 -3.41
CA PRO A 132 -7.89 -6.97 -3.37
C PRO A 132 -8.82 -6.84 -4.58
N VAL A 133 -9.95 -6.18 -4.38
CA VAL A 133 -10.96 -5.94 -5.41
C VAL A 133 -11.33 -4.46 -5.48
N LEU A 134 -11.70 -4.00 -6.67
CA LEU A 134 -12.18 -2.64 -6.88
C LEU A 134 -13.42 -2.40 -6.00
N ALA A 135 -13.42 -1.27 -5.29
CA ALA A 135 -14.58 -0.79 -4.56
C ALA A 135 -15.67 -0.32 -5.54
N SER A 136 -16.91 -0.24 -5.05
CA SER A 136 -18.03 0.28 -5.84
C SER A 136 -17.94 1.79 -6.10
N SER A 137 -17.08 2.49 -5.38
CA SER A 137 -16.75 3.91 -5.53
C SER A 137 -15.35 4.18 -4.99
N SER A 138 -14.64 5.12 -5.60
CA SER A 138 -13.33 5.58 -5.11
C SER A 138 -13.45 6.33 -3.77
N SER A 139 -12.33 6.48 -3.06
CA SER A 139 -12.25 7.27 -1.83
C SER A 139 -10.94 8.03 -1.72
N SER A 140 -10.99 9.26 -1.23
CA SER A 140 -9.82 10.14 -1.09
C SER A 140 -8.75 9.54 -0.17
N THR A 141 -7.49 9.76 -0.51
CA THR A 141 -6.38 9.55 0.42
C THR A 141 -6.48 10.47 1.65
N GLY A 142 -5.79 10.10 2.71
CA GLY A 142 -5.65 10.92 3.91
C GLY A 142 -4.23 11.45 4.07
N LEU A 143 -4.01 12.24 5.12
CA LEU A 143 -2.67 12.60 5.57
C LEU A 143 -1.97 11.41 6.22
N GLY A 144 -0.65 11.39 6.13
CA GLY A 144 0.17 10.30 6.65
C GLY A 144 0.41 9.22 5.59
N ALA A 145 0.80 8.04 6.05
CA ALA A 145 1.08 6.92 5.17
C ALA A 145 -0.20 6.45 4.46
N ILE A 146 -0.14 6.40 3.12
CA ILE A 146 -1.18 5.86 2.25
C ILE A 146 -0.79 4.50 1.64
N GLY A 147 0.46 4.10 1.82
CA GLY A 147 1.04 2.85 1.36
C GLY A 147 2.43 2.63 1.96
N ILE A 148 3.03 1.48 1.66
CA ILE A 148 4.38 1.12 2.10
C ILE A 148 5.23 0.75 0.90
N ALA A 149 6.40 1.37 0.76
CA ALA A 149 7.34 1.13 -0.31
C ALA A 149 8.12 -0.19 -0.10
N VAL A 150 8.60 -0.79 -1.20
CA VAL A 150 9.43 -2.01 -1.16
C VAL A 150 10.68 -1.87 -0.29
N SER A 151 11.15 -0.62 -0.07
CA SER A 151 12.31 -0.33 0.77
C SER A 151 12.04 -0.51 2.26
N GLY A 152 10.78 -0.46 2.71
CA GLY A 152 10.38 -0.40 4.12
C GLY A 152 9.83 0.95 4.59
N SER A 153 9.99 2.03 3.80
CA SER A 153 9.52 3.36 4.21
C SER A 153 8.15 3.70 3.61
N MET A 154 7.54 4.80 4.07
CA MET A 154 6.13 5.06 3.79
C MET A 154 5.93 5.80 2.46
N ILE A 155 4.79 5.55 1.81
CA ILE A 155 4.32 6.32 0.65
C ILE A 155 3.26 7.30 1.14
N TYR A 156 3.41 8.57 0.78
CA TYR A 156 2.47 9.66 1.08
C TYR A 156 1.88 10.18 -0.24
N ASN A 157 0.74 10.87 -0.16
CA ASN A 157 0.08 11.48 -1.32
C ASN A 157 0.75 12.81 -1.71
N ASP A 158 0.06 13.67 -2.46
CA ASP A 158 0.53 14.98 -2.91
C ASP A 158 0.42 16.11 -1.87
N GLU A 159 0.07 15.79 -0.62
CA GLU A 159 -0.14 16.77 0.45
C GLU A 159 0.89 16.65 1.60
N GLU A 160 1.34 17.81 2.10
CA GLU A 160 2.19 17.98 3.29
C GLU A 160 1.36 18.23 4.56
N GLY A 161 0.09 18.56 4.38
CA GLY A 161 -0.83 18.93 5.44
C GLY A 161 -2.23 19.12 4.88
N PRO A 162 -3.25 19.36 5.72
CA PRO A 162 -4.63 19.37 5.26
C PRO A 162 -4.86 20.41 4.16
N ASN A 163 -5.06 19.96 2.90
CA ASN A 163 -5.16 20.82 1.72
C ASN A 163 -3.91 21.70 1.48
N VAL A 164 -2.73 21.22 1.87
CA VAL A 164 -1.44 21.88 1.63
C VAL A 164 -0.65 21.03 0.65
N PRO A 165 -0.50 21.47 -0.62
CA PRO A 165 0.30 20.76 -1.60
C PRO A 165 1.77 20.66 -1.19
N LEU A 166 2.47 19.69 -1.78
CA LEU A 166 3.91 19.46 -1.62
C LEU A 166 4.82 20.64 -2.05
N ASP A 167 4.27 21.66 -2.72
CA ASP A 167 4.99 22.75 -3.40
C ASP A 167 6.11 23.37 -2.56
N ASP A 168 5.81 23.69 -1.29
CA ASP A 168 6.75 24.39 -0.40
C ASP A 168 7.77 23.45 0.26
N ALA A 169 7.54 22.14 0.24
CA ALA A 169 8.40 21.13 0.86
C ALA A 169 9.36 20.46 -0.13
N VAL A 170 9.19 20.62 -1.45
CA VAL A 170 10.08 20.00 -2.46
C VAL A 170 11.56 20.32 -2.26
N GLY A 171 11.89 21.49 -1.71
CA GLY A 171 13.27 21.86 -1.40
C GLY A 171 13.91 21.04 -0.27
N SER A 172 13.09 20.39 0.56
CA SER A 172 13.55 19.51 1.65
C SER A 172 13.78 18.07 1.19
N LEU A 173 13.23 17.67 0.05
CA LEU A 173 13.35 16.30 -0.45
C LEU A 173 14.80 15.97 -0.82
N ASP A 174 15.24 14.78 -0.44
CA ASP A 174 16.56 14.30 -0.81
C ASP A 174 16.63 13.83 -2.27
N TYR A 175 17.77 13.26 -2.68
CA TYR A 175 17.98 12.84 -4.06
C TYR A 175 17.06 11.70 -4.51
N THR A 176 16.44 10.97 -3.57
CA THR A 176 15.44 9.94 -3.86
C THR A 176 14.02 10.45 -3.68
N ALA A 177 13.86 11.76 -3.57
CA ALA A 177 12.58 12.46 -3.52
C ALA A 177 11.73 12.13 -2.29
N ALA A 178 12.41 11.94 -1.15
CA ALA A 178 11.81 11.71 0.16
C ALA A 178 12.41 12.61 1.24
N HIS A 179 11.72 12.70 2.37
CA HIS A 179 12.18 13.43 3.55
C HIS A 179 11.62 12.85 4.84
N THR A 180 12.05 13.39 5.98
CA THR A 180 11.47 13.07 7.28
C THR A 180 10.28 13.98 7.60
N GLY A 181 9.23 13.39 8.17
CA GLY A 181 8.13 14.10 8.80
C GLY A 181 8.02 13.73 10.28
N PRO A 182 6.96 14.18 10.96
CA PRO A 182 6.77 13.89 12.38
C PRO A 182 6.63 12.40 12.71
N GLN A 183 6.25 11.57 11.73
CA GLN A 183 5.93 10.16 11.93
C GLN A 183 6.93 9.24 11.25
N SER A 184 7.36 9.54 10.03
CA SER A 184 8.20 8.64 9.23
C SER A 184 9.14 9.40 8.30
N TYR A 185 10.15 8.69 7.79
CA TYR A 185 10.70 9.00 6.47
C TYR A 185 9.71 8.52 5.40
N HIS A 186 9.52 9.27 4.33
CA HIS A 186 8.47 8.97 3.36
C HIS A 186 8.70 9.60 1.99
N TYR A 187 8.13 8.94 0.98
CA TYR A 187 8.19 9.34 -0.43
C TYR A 187 6.87 9.95 -0.86
N HIS A 188 6.93 11.11 -1.51
CA HIS A 188 5.81 11.70 -2.24
C HIS A 188 5.96 11.53 -3.75
N LEU A 189 7.21 11.50 -4.22
CA LEU A 189 7.57 11.54 -5.63
C LEU A 189 8.32 10.28 -6.04
N GLU A 190 8.46 10.09 -7.36
CA GLU A 190 9.20 8.97 -7.95
C GLU A 190 10.59 8.79 -7.32
N THR A 191 10.74 7.65 -6.63
CA THR A 191 11.93 7.27 -5.86
C THR A 191 13.11 6.88 -6.74
N LYS A 192 14.09 7.77 -6.84
CA LYS A 192 15.25 7.60 -7.73
C LYS A 192 16.28 6.58 -7.25
N ALA A 193 16.14 6.04 -6.04
CA ALA A 193 17.01 4.98 -5.54
C ALA A 193 16.80 3.64 -6.27
N TRP A 194 15.58 3.33 -6.72
CA TRP A 194 15.29 2.07 -7.41
C TRP A 194 14.31 2.18 -8.60
N SER A 195 13.69 3.35 -8.82
CA SER A 195 12.81 3.59 -9.98
C SER A 195 13.15 4.90 -10.69
N ASN A 196 13.25 4.84 -12.02
CA ASN A 196 13.44 6.02 -12.84
C ASN A 196 12.93 5.81 -14.27
N ASP A 197 11.71 6.28 -14.52
CA ASP A 197 11.03 6.16 -15.81
C ASP A 197 10.99 4.69 -16.29
N ASP A 198 10.52 3.80 -15.42
CA ASP A 198 10.53 2.35 -15.63
C ASP A 198 9.24 1.69 -15.13
N GLU A 199 9.22 0.36 -15.14
CA GLU A 199 8.13 -0.51 -14.68
C GLU A 199 8.37 -1.13 -13.28
N ALA A 200 9.33 -0.60 -12.50
CA ALA A 200 9.73 -1.21 -11.22
C ALA A 200 8.58 -1.22 -10.20
N LEU A 201 8.56 -2.18 -9.27
CA LEU A 201 7.62 -2.14 -8.15
C LEU A 201 8.05 -1.05 -7.17
N ILE A 202 7.11 -0.16 -6.82
CA ILE A 202 7.35 0.91 -5.84
C ILE A 202 6.94 0.45 -4.45
N GLY A 203 5.79 -0.22 -4.35
CA GLY A 203 5.23 -0.68 -3.09
C GLY A 203 3.79 -1.12 -3.22
N VAL A 204 3.09 -1.16 -2.08
CA VAL A 204 1.67 -1.47 -2.00
C VAL A 204 0.91 -0.31 -1.37
N ILE A 205 -0.22 0.06 -1.97
CA ILE A 205 -1.13 1.08 -1.46
C ILE A 205 -2.06 0.44 -0.42
N SER A 206 -2.53 1.23 0.55
CA SER A 206 -3.32 0.75 1.68
C SER A 206 -4.64 0.06 1.31
N ASP A 207 -5.11 0.23 0.08
CA ASP A 207 -6.27 -0.46 -0.48
C ASP A 207 -5.95 -1.85 -1.07
N GLY A 208 -4.68 -2.26 -1.01
CA GLY A 208 -4.18 -3.58 -1.35
C GLY A 208 -3.56 -3.69 -2.74
N PHE A 209 -3.73 -2.68 -3.60
CA PHE A 209 -3.17 -2.72 -4.94
C PHE A 209 -1.71 -2.27 -4.98
N PHE A 210 -0.92 -2.90 -5.86
CA PHE A 210 0.47 -2.52 -6.07
C PHE A 210 0.60 -1.21 -6.83
N LEU A 211 1.63 -0.44 -6.50
CA LEU A 211 2.06 0.73 -7.23
C LEU A 211 3.35 0.39 -7.98
N TYR A 212 3.32 0.50 -9.30
CA TYR A 212 4.47 0.33 -10.18
C TYR A 212 4.99 1.67 -10.69
N GLY A 213 6.17 1.65 -11.29
CA GLY A 213 6.79 2.78 -11.95
C GLY A 213 5.94 3.31 -13.10
N ARG A 214 6.46 4.32 -13.80
CA ARG A 214 5.72 5.07 -14.82
C ARG A 214 5.34 4.26 -16.06
N LYS A 215 5.98 3.12 -16.33
CA LYS A 215 5.74 2.27 -17.51
C LYS A 215 5.02 0.99 -17.13
N CYS A 216 4.20 0.51 -18.06
CA CYS A 216 3.50 -0.75 -17.95
C CYS A 216 4.33 -1.88 -18.54
N ASN A 217 4.59 -2.92 -17.74
CA ASN A 217 5.40 -4.07 -18.15
C ASN A 217 4.84 -4.76 -19.41
N SER A 218 3.51 -4.94 -19.49
CA SER A 218 2.86 -5.63 -20.61
C SER A 218 3.00 -4.91 -21.96
N THR A 219 3.18 -3.59 -21.95
CA THR A 219 3.30 -2.77 -23.16
C THR A 219 4.73 -2.26 -23.40
N GLY A 220 5.60 -2.30 -22.38
CA GLY A 220 6.94 -1.75 -22.41
C GLY A 220 6.98 -0.22 -22.54
N THR A 221 5.85 0.46 -22.30
CA THR A 221 5.73 1.91 -22.44
C THR A 221 4.69 2.48 -21.48
N TYR A 222 4.41 3.77 -21.59
CA TYR A 222 3.41 4.45 -20.75
C TYR A 222 2.00 3.90 -21.06
N PRO A 223 1.24 3.46 -20.04
CA PRO A 223 -0.13 3.04 -20.23
C PRO A 223 -0.98 4.23 -20.72
N THR A 224 -1.93 3.94 -21.63
CA THR A 224 -2.81 4.95 -22.24
C THR A 224 -4.28 4.81 -21.85
N ASP A 225 -4.57 3.80 -21.02
CA ASP A 225 -5.89 3.35 -20.59
C ASP A 225 -6.04 3.42 -19.06
N LEU A 226 -5.29 4.32 -18.42
CA LEU A 226 -5.38 4.59 -16.99
C LEU A 226 -6.74 5.20 -16.62
N ASP A 227 -7.23 4.84 -15.44
CA ASP A 227 -8.31 5.55 -14.77
C ASP A 227 -7.83 6.86 -14.12
N GLU A 228 -8.75 7.55 -13.43
CA GLU A 228 -8.48 8.85 -12.80
C GLU A 228 -7.42 8.79 -11.70
N SER A 229 -7.17 7.62 -11.10
CA SER A 229 -6.15 7.40 -10.07
C SER A 229 -4.85 6.83 -10.61
N GLY A 230 -4.72 6.71 -11.94
CA GLY A 230 -3.51 6.19 -12.57
C GLY A 230 -3.40 4.67 -12.54
N GLY A 231 -4.51 3.95 -12.35
CA GLY A 231 -4.53 2.48 -12.39
C GLY A 231 -5.16 1.90 -13.63
N HIS A 232 -4.82 0.65 -13.93
CA HIS A 232 -5.42 -0.12 -15.02
C HIS A 232 -5.29 -1.64 -14.79
N THR A 233 -5.89 -2.45 -15.66
CA THR A 233 -5.80 -3.92 -15.59
C THR A 233 -4.94 -4.46 -16.73
N SER A 234 -3.79 -5.02 -16.39
CA SER A 234 -2.92 -5.71 -17.34
C SER A 234 -2.02 -6.73 -16.61
N THR A 235 -1.21 -7.49 -17.34
CA THR A 235 -0.20 -8.38 -16.73
C THR A 235 0.99 -7.57 -16.24
N THR A 236 1.60 -8.00 -15.14
CA THR A 236 2.79 -7.37 -14.55
C THR A 236 4.02 -8.27 -14.70
N GLN A 237 5.20 -7.82 -14.27
CA GLN A 237 6.35 -8.70 -14.11
C GLN A 237 6.15 -9.79 -13.04
N HIS A 238 5.11 -9.67 -12.22
CA HIS A 238 4.79 -10.55 -11.10
C HIS A 238 3.57 -11.45 -11.34
N ALA A 239 2.74 -11.13 -12.34
CA ALA A 239 1.50 -11.84 -12.63
C ALA A 239 1.33 -12.07 -14.13
N THR A 240 1.10 -13.33 -14.52
CA THR A 240 0.79 -13.70 -15.92
C THR A 240 -0.69 -13.53 -16.27
N ASP A 241 -1.55 -13.52 -15.25
CA ASP A 241 -2.96 -13.15 -15.39
C ASP A 241 -3.10 -11.64 -15.19
N ALA A 242 -4.08 -11.03 -15.85
CA ALA A 242 -4.27 -9.59 -15.78
C ALA A 242 -4.86 -9.19 -14.42
N GLU A 243 -4.24 -8.21 -13.77
CA GLU A 243 -4.62 -7.71 -12.45
C GLU A 243 -4.66 -6.18 -12.46
N TYR A 244 -5.50 -5.62 -11.59
CA TYR A 244 -5.55 -4.18 -11.41
C TYR A 244 -4.36 -3.70 -10.58
N HIS A 245 -3.67 -2.66 -11.05
CA HIS A 245 -2.54 -2.03 -10.36
C HIS A 245 -2.41 -0.56 -10.76
N TYR A 246 -1.73 0.21 -9.91
CA TYR A 246 -1.43 1.62 -10.14
C TYR A 246 -0.07 1.83 -10.80
N HIS A 247 0.08 2.96 -11.45
CA HIS A 247 1.35 3.49 -11.92
C HIS A 247 1.63 4.86 -11.29
N ILE A 248 2.91 5.18 -11.08
CA ILE A 248 3.33 6.56 -10.80
C ILE A 248 2.71 7.50 -11.84
N GLN A 249 2.10 8.59 -11.38
CA GLN A 249 1.41 9.54 -12.23
C GLN A 249 2.39 10.16 -13.25
N ASN A 250 2.08 10.03 -14.54
CA ASN A 250 2.91 10.56 -15.63
C ASN A 250 2.71 12.06 -15.93
N GLU A 251 1.94 12.75 -15.09
CA GLU A 251 1.76 14.20 -15.15
C GLU A 251 2.92 14.91 -14.45
N LEU A 252 3.47 15.95 -15.09
CA LEU A 252 4.55 16.73 -14.52
C LEU A 252 4.05 17.63 -13.39
N TYR A 253 4.53 17.36 -12.19
CA TYR A 253 4.37 18.21 -11.03
C TYR A 253 5.51 19.25 -10.96
N LEU A 254 5.15 20.52 -10.79
CA LEU A 254 6.08 21.67 -10.82
C LEU A 254 7.03 21.70 -12.03
N ASN A 255 6.62 21.08 -13.15
CA ASN A 255 7.44 20.90 -14.35
C ASN A 255 8.76 20.13 -14.15
N ALA A 256 8.89 19.37 -13.06
CA ALA A 256 10.15 18.70 -12.72
C ALA A 256 9.99 17.29 -12.13
N TYR A 257 8.84 16.98 -11.55
CA TYR A 257 8.64 15.81 -10.71
C TYR A 257 7.42 14.98 -11.14
N TYR A 258 7.34 13.76 -10.63
CA TYR A 258 6.21 12.85 -10.82
C TYR A 258 5.76 12.37 -9.43
N ILE A 259 4.48 12.57 -9.11
CA ILE A 259 3.90 12.17 -7.83
C ILE A 259 3.61 10.67 -7.87
N LEU A 260 3.92 9.96 -6.78
CA LEU A 260 3.69 8.53 -6.67
C LEU A 260 2.21 8.19 -6.82
N PHE A 261 1.35 8.85 -6.04
CA PHE A 261 -0.08 8.57 -6.01
C PHE A 261 -0.88 9.80 -5.53
N PRO A 262 -1.33 10.69 -6.45
CA PRO A 262 -2.17 11.84 -6.11
C PRO A 262 -3.68 11.54 -6.19
N GLY A 263 -4.06 10.32 -6.59
CA GLY A 263 -5.45 9.94 -6.86
C GLY A 263 -6.21 9.42 -5.64
N ASP A 264 -7.48 9.08 -5.87
CA ASP A 264 -8.29 8.34 -4.88
C ASP A 264 -7.89 6.86 -4.86
N TYR A 265 -8.07 6.20 -3.72
CA TYR A 265 -8.12 4.74 -3.67
C TYR A 265 -9.26 4.21 -4.53
N GLN A 266 -8.97 3.17 -5.32
CA GLN A 266 -9.94 2.41 -6.11
C GLN A 266 -10.33 1.10 -5.43
N GLY A 267 -9.59 0.64 -4.40
CA GLY A 267 -9.98 -0.44 -3.50
C GLY A 267 -10.60 0.06 -2.19
N THR A 268 -10.66 -0.82 -1.18
CA THR A 268 -11.06 -0.45 0.19
C THR A 268 -9.82 -0.22 1.05
N PRO A 269 -9.53 1.01 1.50
CA PRO A 269 -8.30 1.31 2.22
C PRO A 269 -8.29 0.71 3.63
N ASN A 270 -7.11 0.26 4.06
CA ASN A 270 -6.85 -0.30 5.37
C ASN A 270 -5.92 0.63 6.16
N ALA A 271 -6.07 0.66 7.49
CA ALA A 271 -5.24 1.52 8.32
C ALA A 271 -3.79 1.01 8.37
N ILE A 272 -2.83 1.92 8.20
CA ILE A 272 -1.43 1.69 8.56
C ILE A 272 -1.26 2.13 10.01
N GLN A 273 -0.90 1.20 10.89
CA GLN A 273 -0.83 1.39 12.36
C GLN A 273 0.60 1.36 12.89
#